data_AF-A0A7C1Y1M3-F1
#
_entry.id   AF-A0A7C1Y1M3-F1
#
_cell.length_a   1.000
_cell.length_b   1.000
_cell.length_c   1.000
_cell.angle_alpha   90.00
_cell.angle_beta   90.00
_cell.angle_gamma   90.00
#
_symmetry.space_group_name_H-M   'P 1'
#
loop_
_entity.id
_entity.type
_entity.pdbx_description
1 polymer ?
#
loop_
_entity_poly.entity_id
_entity_poly.type
_entity_poly.pdbx_seq_one_letter_code
_entity_poly.pdbx_strand_id
1 'polypeptide(L)'
;IDKGHAYIQDGHVLFSVPSMADYGELSGRKLNEMIAGARVDVASYKKDAADFILWKPSTDEQPGWDSPWGRGRPGWHLECSCMIEDNFGPTIDIHGGGLDLIFPHHENEIAQSRCAHDGAPLANYWMHNGYLTVDGEKMSKSLGNFVTVHDLLEEFPGKGEAIRLCLLTAHYRQPVDFSRDGIRQAQKQLDRWYRLTKDVETDGVEVPEPILDALRDDLNTPKAIAELNSLAKKAVNDDTAKKQLKAAANLFGVLEQSYDEWFRNTDLKLNVGIGISVEVEVIYGTPHIKQLIKERAEAKKNKDFTRADEIRNDLAEQGIALLDGPDGTTWERK
;
A
#
# COMPACT_ATOMS: atom_id res chain seq x y z
N ILE A 1 32.39 -14.80 -14.22
CA ILE A 1 33.82 -14.50 -14.56
C ILE A 1 34.25 -15.37 -15.72
N ASP A 2 34.17 -16.70 -15.60
CA ASP A 2 34.64 -17.64 -16.64
C ASP A 2 34.00 -17.44 -18.02
N LYS A 3 32.74 -16.99 -18.07
CA LYS A 3 32.02 -16.61 -19.31
C LYS A 3 32.45 -15.25 -19.91
N GLY A 4 33.42 -14.54 -19.33
CA GLY A 4 33.94 -13.27 -19.84
C GLY A 4 33.13 -12.01 -19.47
N HIS A 5 32.02 -12.15 -18.76
CA HIS A 5 31.14 -11.02 -18.40
C HIS A 5 31.52 -10.27 -17.10
N ALA A 6 32.53 -10.76 -16.38
CA ALA A 6 32.96 -10.17 -15.13
C ALA A 6 34.48 -10.27 -14.95
N TYR A 7 35.06 -9.33 -14.23
CA TYR A 7 36.50 -9.27 -13.94
C TYR A 7 36.78 -8.88 -12.50
N ILE A 8 38.01 -9.16 -12.07
CA ILE A 8 38.51 -8.82 -10.73
C ILE A 8 39.43 -7.61 -10.86
N GLN A 9 39.28 -6.61 -9.99
CA GLN A 9 40.17 -5.45 -9.89
C GLN A 9 40.18 -4.95 -8.45
N ASP A 10 41.37 -4.80 -7.85
CA ASP A 10 41.54 -4.28 -6.48
C ASP A 10 40.61 -4.96 -5.44
N GLY A 11 40.50 -6.30 -5.53
CA GLY A 11 39.64 -7.13 -4.67
C GLY A 11 38.14 -7.08 -4.99
N HIS A 12 37.70 -6.19 -5.89
CA HIS A 12 36.33 -6.13 -6.35
C HIS A 12 36.10 -7.15 -7.46
N VAL A 13 34.90 -7.73 -7.50
CA VAL A 13 34.39 -8.39 -8.71
C VAL A 13 33.38 -7.45 -9.36
N LEU A 14 33.59 -7.12 -10.63
CA LEU A 14 32.74 -6.22 -11.40
C LEU A 14 32.15 -6.94 -12.59
N PHE A 15 30.90 -6.59 -12.92
CA PHE A 15 30.31 -6.89 -14.22
C PHE A 15 30.84 -5.92 -15.25
N SER A 16 31.28 -6.43 -16.40
CA SER A 16 31.70 -5.63 -17.54
C SER A 16 30.50 -5.32 -18.41
N VAL A 17 29.94 -4.12 -18.33
CA VAL A 17 28.76 -3.74 -19.13
C VAL A 17 29.01 -3.86 -20.64
N PRO A 18 30.18 -3.46 -21.19
CA PRO A 18 30.47 -3.66 -22.61
C PRO A 18 30.46 -5.12 -23.09
N SER A 19 30.52 -6.10 -22.18
CA SER A 19 30.43 -7.53 -22.54
C SER A 19 29.02 -7.98 -22.93
N MET A 20 27.99 -7.15 -22.70
CA MET A 20 26.60 -7.40 -23.06
C MET A 20 26.14 -6.35 -24.08
N ALA A 21 25.94 -6.78 -25.33
CA ALA A 21 25.66 -5.87 -26.44
C ALA A 21 24.29 -5.18 -26.35
N ASP A 22 23.32 -5.83 -25.71
CA ASP A 22 21.92 -5.44 -25.53
C ASP A 22 21.62 -4.85 -24.14
N TYR A 23 22.64 -4.50 -23.36
CA TYR A 23 22.46 -3.84 -22.07
C TYR A 23 21.72 -2.50 -22.22
N GLY A 24 20.66 -2.29 -21.45
CA GLY A 24 19.78 -1.11 -21.57
C GLY A 24 18.44 -1.40 -22.25
N GLU A 25 18.18 -2.63 -22.69
CA GLU A 25 16.93 -3.02 -23.35
C GLU A 25 15.69 -2.75 -22.50
N LEU A 26 15.73 -3.01 -21.19
CA LEU A 26 14.57 -2.80 -20.32
C LEU A 26 14.25 -1.30 -20.16
N SER A 27 15.28 -0.50 -19.91
CA SER A 27 15.15 0.94 -19.68
C SER A 27 15.03 1.76 -20.97
N GLY A 28 15.32 1.17 -22.12
CA GLY A 28 15.42 1.86 -23.42
C GLY A 28 16.58 2.85 -23.52
N ARG A 29 17.51 2.83 -22.57
CA ARG A 29 18.64 3.76 -22.50
C ARG A 29 19.83 3.21 -23.28
N LYS A 30 20.45 4.05 -24.11
CA LYS A 30 21.69 3.68 -24.80
C LYS A 30 22.91 3.91 -23.91
N LEU A 31 23.85 2.97 -23.90
CA LEU A 31 25.10 3.05 -23.12
C LEU A 31 25.85 4.38 -23.30
N ASN A 32 25.89 4.89 -24.53
CA ASN A 32 26.56 6.13 -24.89
C ASN A 32 25.92 7.36 -24.21
N GLU A 33 24.60 7.35 -24.00
CA GLU A 33 23.86 8.42 -23.33
C GLU A 33 24.04 8.35 -21.81
N MET A 34 24.22 7.14 -21.25
CA MET A 34 24.52 6.93 -19.83
C MET A 34 25.89 7.49 -19.44
N ILE A 35 26.90 7.30 -20.30
CA ILE A 35 28.28 7.79 -20.07
C ILE A 35 28.33 9.32 -20.12
N ALA A 36 27.58 9.97 -21.02
CA ALA A 36 27.55 11.43 -21.14
C ALA A 36 26.93 12.15 -19.93
N GLY A 37 26.05 11.48 -19.17
CA GLY A 37 25.42 12.01 -17.96
C GLY A 37 26.24 11.81 -16.67
N ALA A 38 27.19 10.87 -16.67
CA ALA A 38 28.05 10.58 -15.53
C ALA A 38 29.14 11.65 -15.37
N ARG A 39 28.81 12.78 -14.75
CA ARG A 39 29.77 13.86 -14.39
C ARG A 39 30.71 13.49 -13.22
N VAL A 40 30.96 12.20 -12.99
CA VAL A 40 31.74 11.71 -11.85
C VAL A 40 32.94 10.94 -12.38
N ASP A 41 34.11 11.18 -11.78
CA ASP A 41 35.32 10.42 -12.10
C ASP A 41 35.07 8.91 -11.94
N VAL A 42 35.42 8.15 -12.98
CA VAL A 42 35.34 6.70 -12.96
C VAL A 42 36.24 6.20 -11.84
N ALA A 43 35.66 5.46 -10.89
CA ALA A 43 36.43 4.88 -9.80
C ALA A 43 37.57 4.03 -10.38
N SER A 44 38.77 4.15 -9.80
CA SER A 44 40.01 3.55 -10.37
C SER A 44 39.94 2.04 -10.59
N TYR A 45 39.06 1.35 -9.86
CA TYR A 45 38.85 -0.10 -9.97
C TYR A 45 37.88 -0.51 -11.10
N LYS A 46 37.32 0.44 -11.84
CA LYS A 46 36.45 0.18 -13.00
C LYS A 46 37.22 0.39 -14.31
N LYS A 47 37.05 -0.53 -15.25
CA LYS A 47 37.51 -0.39 -16.64
C LYS A 47 36.60 0.56 -17.42
N ASP A 48 35.29 0.49 -17.17
CA ASP A 48 34.28 1.33 -17.79
C ASP A 48 33.38 2.00 -16.74
N ALA A 49 32.92 3.22 -17.03
CA ALA A 49 32.07 3.99 -16.11
C ALA A 49 30.78 3.27 -15.72
N ALA A 50 30.21 2.50 -16.66
CA ALA A 50 28.97 1.76 -16.50
C ALA A 50 29.12 0.46 -15.71
N ASP A 51 30.36 -0.06 -15.56
CA ASP A 51 30.60 -1.31 -14.84
C ASP A 51 30.08 -1.22 -13.41
N PHE A 52 29.49 -2.31 -12.91
CA PHE A 52 28.88 -2.35 -11.59
C PHE A 52 29.40 -3.52 -10.77
N ILE A 53 29.32 -3.36 -9.46
CA ILE A 53 29.92 -4.30 -8.51
C ILE A 53 29.03 -5.54 -8.37
N LEU A 54 29.64 -6.71 -8.49
CA LEU A 54 29.07 -8.01 -8.11
C LEU A 54 29.51 -8.39 -6.69
N TRP A 55 30.78 -8.16 -6.36
CA TRP A 55 31.35 -8.39 -5.04
C TRP A 55 32.23 -7.23 -4.61
N LYS A 56 32.02 -6.71 -3.40
CA LYS A 56 32.76 -5.60 -2.82
C LYS A 56 33.63 -6.07 -1.64
N PRO A 57 34.92 -5.71 -1.56
CA PRO A 57 35.72 -5.93 -0.36
C PRO A 57 35.09 -5.29 0.88
N SER A 58 35.23 -5.96 2.02
CA SER A 58 34.79 -5.49 3.33
C SER A 58 35.98 -5.46 4.28
N THR A 59 36.08 -4.41 5.09
CA THR A 59 37.02 -4.37 6.22
C THR A 59 36.52 -5.22 7.38
N ASP A 60 37.34 -5.39 8.42
CA ASP A 60 36.96 -6.18 9.61
C ASP A 60 35.84 -5.53 10.41
N GLU A 61 35.67 -4.21 10.32
CA GLU A 61 34.59 -3.46 10.96
C GLU A 61 33.27 -3.49 10.18
N GLN A 62 33.28 -3.98 8.94
CA GLN A 62 32.10 -4.09 8.09
C GLN A 62 31.61 -5.54 8.02
N PRO A 63 30.29 -5.77 7.85
CA PRO A 63 29.78 -7.08 7.50
C PRO A 63 30.50 -7.62 6.25
N GLY A 64 30.94 -8.88 6.33
CA GLY A 64 31.64 -9.53 5.24
C GLY A 64 31.79 -11.03 5.45
N TRP A 65 31.91 -11.74 4.34
CA TRP A 65 32.05 -13.18 4.24
C TRP A 65 33.29 -13.52 3.42
N ASP A 66 33.87 -14.68 3.69
CA ASP A 66 34.99 -15.19 2.91
C ASP A 66 34.49 -15.66 1.53
N SER A 67 35.29 -15.38 0.50
CA SER A 67 35.00 -15.77 -0.88
C SER A 67 36.30 -16.10 -1.63
N PRO A 68 36.23 -16.69 -2.84
CA PRO A 68 37.40 -16.90 -3.69
C PRO A 68 38.19 -15.62 -4.02
N TRP A 69 37.59 -14.44 -3.82
CA TRP A 69 38.18 -13.13 -4.11
C TRP A 69 38.54 -12.34 -2.84
N GLY A 70 38.56 -13.02 -1.69
CA GLY A 70 38.81 -12.42 -0.38
C GLY A 70 37.54 -12.01 0.35
N ARG A 71 37.72 -11.47 1.57
CA ARG A 71 36.62 -11.05 2.44
C ARG A 71 35.86 -9.87 1.81
N GLY A 72 34.54 -10.02 1.72
CA GLY A 72 33.70 -9.00 1.11
C GLY A 72 32.21 -9.25 1.30
N ARG A 73 31.41 -8.56 0.51
CA ARG A 73 29.95 -8.60 0.56
C ARG A 73 29.37 -8.43 -0.85
N PRO A 74 28.15 -8.93 -1.10
CA PRO A 74 27.50 -8.77 -2.39
C PRO A 74 27.35 -7.29 -2.78
N GLY A 75 27.39 -7.05 -4.08
CA GLY A 75 26.93 -5.80 -4.68
C GLY A 75 25.40 -5.76 -4.68
N TRP A 76 24.83 -4.55 -4.59
CA TRP A 76 23.40 -4.31 -4.42
C TRP A 76 22.49 -5.12 -5.37
N HIS A 77 22.87 -5.28 -6.63
CA HIS A 77 22.04 -5.96 -7.63
C HIS A 77 22.14 -7.49 -7.58
N LEU A 78 23.28 -8.02 -7.13
CA LEU A 78 23.59 -9.45 -7.25
C LEU A 78 22.68 -10.31 -6.35
N GLU A 79 22.27 -9.77 -5.21
CA GLU A 79 21.43 -10.47 -4.23
C GLU A 79 20.13 -10.97 -4.87
N CYS A 80 19.41 -10.11 -5.60
CA CYS A 80 18.15 -10.46 -6.26
C CYS A 80 18.34 -11.58 -7.29
N SER A 81 19.30 -11.43 -8.21
CA SER A 81 19.58 -12.43 -9.25
C SER A 81 19.90 -13.81 -8.66
N CYS A 82 20.77 -13.87 -7.65
CA CYS A 82 21.16 -15.14 -7.02
C CYS A 82 19.99 -15.78 -6.23
N MET A 83 19.22 -14.98 -5.48
CA MET A 83 18.10 -15.52 -4.70
C MET A 83 16.95 -16.00 -5.60
N ILE A 84 16.68 -15.31 -6.70
CA ILE A 84 15.67 -15.75 -7.67
C ILE A 84 16.07 -17.10 -8.26
N GLU A 85 17.32 -17.23 -8.70
CA GLU A 85 17.82 -18.49 -9.26
C GLU A 85 17.71 -19.65 -8.27
N ASP A 86 18.15 -19.44 -7.02
CA ASP A 86 18.15 -20.48 -5.99
C ASP A 86 16.74 -20.99 -5.64
N ASN A 87 15.74 -20.09 -5.67
CA ASN A 87 14.37 -20.42 -5.28
C ASN A 87 13.46 -20.84 -6.43
N PHE A 88 13.66 -20.28 -7.63
CA PHE A 88 12.72 -20.41 -8.75
C PHE A 88 13.39 -20.86 -10.06
N GLY A 89 14.72 -20.92 -10.11
CA GLY A 89 15.47 -21.20 -11.31
C GLY A 89 15.75 -19.96 -12.16
N PRO A 90 16.30 -20.15 -13.38
CA PRO A 90 16.90 -19.06 -14.16
C PRO A 90 15.88 -18.09 -14.78
N THR A 91 14.59 -18.47 -14.83
CA THR A 91 13.52 -17.66 -15.43
C THR A 91 12.27 -17.73 -14.56
N ILE A 92 11.73 -16.57 -14.19
CA ILE A 92 10.44 -16.44 -13.50
C ILE A 92 9.36 -15.83 -14.41
N ASP A 93 8.09 -15.97 -14.04
CA ASP A 93 6.99 -15.42 -14.83
C ASP A 93 6.89 -13.90 -14.72
N ILE A 94 6.86 -13.37 -13.50
CA ILE A 94 6.64 -11.94 -13.24
C ILE A 94 7.71 -11.42 -12.28
N HIS A 95 8.38 -10.34 -12.67
CA HIS A 95 9.28 -9.58 -11.81
C HIS A 95 8.74 -8.16 -11.61
N GLY A 96 8.58 -7.74 -10.36
CA GLY A 96 7.97 -6.46 -10.01
C GLY A 96 8.90 -5.50 -9.25
N GLY A 97 8.64 -4.20 -9.33
CA GLY A 97 9.30 -3.22 -8.46
C GLY A 97 8.90 -1.78 -8.77
N GLY A 98 9.53 -0.80 -8.11
CA GLY A 98 9.30 0.61 -8.40
C GLY A 98 9.80 1.04 -9.80
N LEU A 99 9.23 2.10 -10.37
CA LEU A 99 9.68 2.68 -11.64
C LEU A 99 11.16 3.10 -11.59
N ASP A 100 11.67 3.50 -10.44
CA ASP A 100 13.09 3.80 -10.20
C ASP A 100 14.00 2.57 -10.28
N LEU A 101 13.46 1.38 -10.05
CA LEU A 101 14.23 0.14 -10.13
C LEU A 101 14.47 -0.32 -11.56
N ILE A 102 13.72 0.19 -12.56
CA ILE A 102 14.00 -0.08 -13.98
C ILE A 102 15.48 0.14 -14.29
N PHE A 103 16.05 1.24 -13.82
CA PHE A 103 17.47 1.54 -14.00
C PHE A 103 18.09 2.19 -12.76
N PRO A 104 19.25 1.70 -12.27
CA PRO A 104 20.05 0.62 -12.86
C PRO A 104 19.67 -0.77 -12.36
N HIS A 105 18.77 -0.91 -11.39
CA HIS A 105 18.66 -2.14 -10.59
C HIS A 105 18.23 -3.36 -11.40
N HIS A 106 17.03 -3.36 -11.97
CA HIS A 106 16.52 -4.46 -12.78
C HIS A 106 17.30 -4.66 -14.08
N GLU A 107 17.82 -3.59 -14.68
CA GLU A 107 18.73 -3.70 -15.84
C GLU A 107 19.99 -4.51 -15.48
N ASN A 108 20.56 -4.27 -14.29
CA ASN A 108 21.71 -5.01 -13.80
C ASN A 108 21.37 -6.46 -13.45
N GLU A 109 20.18 -6.73 -12.91
CA GLU A 109 19.71 -8.10 -12.65
C GLU A 109 19.55 -8.90 -13.94
N ILE A 110 18.95 -8.28 -14.97
CA ILE A 110 18.85 -8.85 -16.31
C ILE A 110 20.23 -9.18 -16.85
N ALA A 111 21.17 -8.24 -16.74
CA ALA A 111 22.54 -8.42 -17.22
C ALA A 111 23.26 -9.56 -16.51
N GLN A 112 23.18 -9.60 -15.18
CA GLN A 112 23.75 -10.68 -14.37
C GLN A 112 23.18 -12.04 -14.76
N SER A 113 21.86 -12.15 -14.82
CA SER A 113 21.16 -13.42 -15.01
C SER A 113 21.31 -13.93 -16.44
N ARG A 114 21.09 -13.09 -17.46
CA ARG A 114 21.25 -13.50 -18.87
C ARG A 114 22.68 -13.94 -19.17
N CYS A 115 23.67 -13.20 -18.69
CA CYS A 115 25.07 -13.52 -18.91
C CYS A 115 25.55 -14.74 -18.11
N ALA A 116 24.93 -15.04 -16.97
CA ALA A 116 25.17 -16.27 -16.23
C ALA A 116 24.52 -17.48 -16.92
N HIS A 117 23.37 -17.30 -17.56
CA HIS A 117 22.47 -18.37 -18.02
C HIS A 117 22.31 -18.45 -19.54
N ASP A 118 23.39 -18.18 -20.29
CA ASP A 118 23.46 -18.39 -21.76
C ASP A 118 22.33 -17.67 -22.53
N GLY A 119 21.93 -16.50 -22.05
CA GLY A 119 20.90 -15.65 -22.65
C GLY A 119 19.47 -15.97 -22.21
N ALA A 120 19.24 -16.91 -21.29
CA ALA A 120 17.92 -17.15 -20.73
C ALA A 120 17.38 -15.85 -20.07
N PRO A 121 16.12 -15.46 -20.34
CA PRO A 121 15.55 -14.27 -19.74
C PRO A 121 15.36 -14.47 -18.23
N LEU A 122 15.62 -13.43 -17.43
CA LEU A 122 15.33 -13.47 -15.99
C LEU A 122 13.83 -13.55 -15.72
N ALA A 123 13.02 -12.79 -16.47
CA ALA A 123 11.57 -12.76 -16.30
C ALA A 123 10.82 -12.61 -17.63
N ASN A 124 9.63 -13.22 -17.72
CA ASN A 124 8.75 -13.11 -18.89
C ASN A 124 8.00 -11.76 -18.92
N TYR A 125 7.58 -11.27 -17.76
CA TYR A 125 6.86 -10.01 -17.61
C TYR A 125 7.50 -9.14 -16.53
N TRP A 126 7.65 -7.85 -16.84
CA TRP A 126 8.16 -6.84 -15.92
C TRP A 126 7.03 -5.88 -15.54
N MET A 127 6.81 -5.69 -14.25
CA MET A 127 5.74 -4.83 -13.73
C MET A 127 6.32 -3.73 -12.84
N HIS A 128 6.19 -2.46 -13.26
CA HIS A 128 6.72 -1.33 -12.50
C HIS A 128 5.61 -0.39 -12.01
N ASN A 129 5.59 -0.12 -10.69
CA ASN A 129 4.65 0.83 -10.11
C ASN A 129 5.16 2.27 -10.21
N GLY A 130 4.24 3.22 -10.40
CA GLY A 130 4.52 4.64 -10.46
C GLY A 130 5.01 5.21 -9.13
N TYR A 131 5.51 6.44 -9.18
CA TYR A 131 5.94 7.18 -8.00
C TYR A 131 4.77 7.64 -7.14
N LEU A 132 5.01 7.76 -5.83
CA LEU A 132 4.13 8.45 -4.91
C LEU A 132 4.59 9.91 -4.75
N THR A 133 3.67 10.85 -4.91
CA THR A 133 3.82 12.24 -4.43
C THR A 133 3.02 12.42 -3.16
N VAL A 134 3.42 13.36 -2.32
CA VAL A 134 2.68 13.78 -1.13
C VAL A 134 2.32 15.24 -1.30
N ASP A 135 1.02 15.53 -1.38
CA ASP A 135 0.47 16.87 -1.57
C ASP A 135 1.08 17.59 -2.80
N GLY A 136 1.22 16.85 -3.91
CA GLY A 136 1.76 17.33 -5.20
C GLY A 136 3.29 17.38 -5.29
N GLU A 137 4.01 17.11 -4.20
CA GLU A 137 5.48 17.16 -4.15
C GLU A 137 6.09 15.75 -4.09
N LYS A 138 7.27 15.56 -4.68
CA LYS A 138 8.00 14.28 -4.55
C LYS A 138 8.34 14.05 -3.08
N MET A 139 8.04 12.85 -2.57
CA MET A 139 8.39 12.48 -1.20
C MET A 139 9.91 12.47 -0.99
N SER A 140 10.42 13.24 -0.03
CA SER A 140 11.82 13.21 0.36
C SER A 140 12.02 13.58 1.83
N LYS A 141 12.99 12.94 2.48
CA LYS A 141 13.37 13.30 3.86
C LYS A 141 13.84 14.76 3.97
N SER A 142 14.47 15.29 2.92
CA SER A 142 14.99 16.66 2.89
C SER A 142 13.89 17.73 2.81
N LEU A 143 12.75 17.43 2.17
CA LEU A 143 11.60 18.33 2.11
C LEU A 143 10.69 18.21 3.35
N GLY A 144 10.95 17.23 4.23
CA GLY A 144 10.12 16.97 5.41
C GLY A 144 8.72 16.44 5.09
N ASN A 145 8.42 16.16 3.81
CA ASN A 145 7.13 15.62 3.34
C ASN A 145 7.12 14.07 3.28
N PHE A 146 8.12 13.43 3.87
CA PHE A 146 8.16 11.98 4.05
C PHE A 146 7.28 11.57 5.24
N VAL A 147 6.39 10.61 5.01
CA VAL A 147 5.49 10.08 6.02
C VAL A 147 5.61 8.57 6.00
N THR A 148 5.72 7.94 7.16
CA THR A 148 5.72 6.49 7.26
C THR A 148 4.29 5.96 7.38
N VAL A 149 4.11 4.67 7.10
CA VAL A 149 2.84 3.98 7.38
C VAL A 149 2.51 4.05 8.88
N HIS A 150 3.52 4.03 9.75
CA HIS A 150 3.31 4.15 11.20
C HIS A 150 2.72 5.51 11.58
N ASP A 151 3.31 6.61 11.08
CA ASP A 151 2.80 7.97 11.32
C ASP A 151 1.35 8.11 10.81
N LEU A 152 1.04 7.56 9.63
CA LEU A 152 -0.33 7.59 9.11
C LEU A 152 -1.31 6.78 9.94
N LEU A 153 -0.89 5.66 10.52
CA LEU A 153 -1.74 4.87 11.41
C LEU A 153 -1.96 5.56 12.77
N GLU A 154 -1.03 6.41 13.21
CA GLU A 154 -1.24 7.29 14.36
C GLU A 154 -2.16 8.48 14.03
N GLU A 155 -2.02 9.08 12.83
CA GLU A 155 -2.89 10.15 12.34
C GLU A 155 -4.32 9.67 12.04
N PHE A 156 -4.49 8.42 11.63
CA PHE A 156 -5.77 7.80 11.27
C PHE A 156 -5.99 6.45 12.00
N PRO A 157 -6.16 6.45 13.33
CA PRO A 157 -6.21 5.22 14.11
C PRO A 157 -7.38 4.32 13.70
N GLY A 158 -7.11 3.03 13.51
CA GLY A 158 -8.10 2.04 13.07
C GLY A 158 -8.51 2.17 11.59
N LYS A 159 -8.01 3.16 10.84
CA LYS A 159 -8.40 3.43 9.45
C LYS A 159 -7.36 2.99 8.41
N GLY A 160 -6.60 1.94 8.70
CA GLY A 160 -5.63 1.37 7.77
C GLY A 160 -6.23 0.99 6.40
N GLU A 161 -7.50 0.53 6.38
CA GLU A 161 -8.21 0.25 5.13
C GLU A 161 -8.47 1.51 4.28
N ALA A 162 -8.62 2.70 4.89
CA ALA A 162 -8.76 3.96 4.15
C ALA A 162 -7.45 4.36 3.48
N ILE A 163 -6.31 4.17 4.17
CA ILE A 163 -4.97 4.36 3.59
C ILE A 163 -4.80 3.43 2.38
N ARG A 164 -5.14 2.15 2.53
CA ARG A 164 -5.10 1.17 1.44
C ARG A 164 -6.00 1.57 0.28
N LEU A 165 -7.27 1.90 0.52
CA LEU A 165 -8.19 2.29 -0.54
C LEU A 165 -7.68 3.55 -1.26
N CYS A 166 -7.12 4.52 -0.55
CA CYS A 166 -6.52 5.72 -1.13
C CYS A 166 -5.43 5.37 -2.15
N LEU A 167 -4.52 4.44 -1.83
CA LEU A 167 -3.47 3.99 -2.75
C LEU A 167 -4.04 3.28 -3.99
N LEU A 168 -5.15 2.56 -3.84
CA LEU A 168 -5.80 1.80 -4.91
C LEU A 168 -6.66 2.68 -5.85
N THR A 169 -6.87 3.96 -5.52
CA THR A 169 -7.70 4.87 -6.33
C THR A 169 -7.09 5.24 -7.68
N ALA A 170 -5.79 5.00 -7.86
CA ALA A 170 -5.06 5.24 -9.09
C ALA A 170 -4.48 3.93 -9.63
N HIS A 171 -4.32 3.85 -10.95
CA HIS A 171 -3.74 2.69 -11.61
C HIS A 171 -2.27 2.55 -11.18
N TYR A 172 -1.81 1.33 -10.87
CA TYR A 172 -0.51 1.11 -10.23
C TYR A 172 0.69 1.70 -11.02
N ARG A 173 0.56 1.79 -12.35
CA ARG A 173 1.56 2.36 -13.28
C ARG A 173 1.59 3.89 -13.32
N GLN A 174 0.60 4.57 -12.76
CA GLN A 174 0.49 6.02 -12.77
C GLN A 174 1.10 6.62 -11.50
N PRO A 175 1.67 7.84 -11.55
CA PRO A 175 1.98 8.58 -10.34
C PRO A 175 0.71 8.78 -9.51
N VAL A 176 0.82 8.58 -8.20
CA VAL A 176 -0.30 8.74 -7.28
C VAL A 176 -0.01 9.89 -6.33
N ASP A 177 -0.90 10.89 -6.33
CA ASP A 177 -0.85 11.93 -5.32
C ASP A 177 -1.55 11.47 -4.05
N PHE A 178 -0.73 11.13 -3.06
CA PHE A 178 -1.18 10.59 -1.80
C PHE A 178 -1.27 11.73 -0.76
N SER A 179 -2.50 12.16 -0.48
CA SER A 179 -2.78 13.26 0.45
C SER A 179 -3.65 12.81 1.62
N ARG A 180 -3.58 13.53 2.74
CA ARG A 180 -4.49 13.31 3.88
C ARG A 180 -5.96 13.46 3.49
N ASP A 181 -6.26 14.38 2.58
CA ASP A 181 -7.61 14.56 2.07
C ASP A 181 -8.06 13.38 1.22
N GLY A 182 -7.16 12.77 0.44
CA GLY A 182 -7.42 11.49 -0.22
C GLY A 182 -7.79 10.38 0.75
N ILE A 183 -7.04 10.24 1.85
CA ILE A 183 -7.35 9.28 2.92
C ILE A 183 -8.72 9.55 3.54
N ARG A 184 -9.05 10.81 3.84
CA ARG A 184 -10.37 11.19 4.40
C ARG A 184 -11.51 10.91 3.42
N GLN A 185 -11.30 11.10 2.12
CA GLN A 185 -12.28 10.76 1.09
C GLN A 185 -12.50 9.24 1.00
N ALA A 186 -11.41 8.47 1.01
CA ALA A 186 -11.45 7.01 1.05
C ALA A 186 -12.17 6.51 2.31
N GLN A 187 -11.89 7.10 3.47
CA GLN A 187 -12.60 6.79 4.72
C GLN A 187 -14.10 7.02 4.59
N LYS A 188 -14.56 8.18 4.09
CA LYS A 188 -15.99 8.47 3.90
C LYS A 188 -16.67 7.46 2.97
N GLN A 189 -15.96 7.03 1.93
CA GLN A 189 -16.45 5.99 1.02
C GLN A 189 -16.60 4.64 1.75
N LEU A 190 -15.59 4.25 2.53
CA LEU A 190 -15.65 3.04 3.35
C LEU A 190 -16.73 3.12 4.43
N ASP A 191 -16.91 4.25 5.11
CA ASP A 191 -17.98 4.45 6.10
C ASP A 191 -19.35 4.13 5.48
N ARG A 192 -19.59 4.60 4.26
CA ARG A 192 -20.81 4.29 3.52
C ARG A 192 -20.92 2.79 3.23
N TRP A 193 -19.85 2.17 2.75
CA TRP A 193 -19.86 0.74 2.43
C TRP A 193 -20.07 -0.13 3.67
N TYR A 194 -19.38 0.15 4.77
CA TYR A 194 -19.58 -0.50 6.07
C TYR A 194 -21.02 -0.41 6.56
N ARG A 195 -21.68 0.75 6.42
CA ARG A 195 -23.11 0.91 6.76
C ARG A 195 -24.01 0.06 5.87
N LEU A 196 -23.73 0.00 4.57
CA LEU A 196 -24.51 -0.78 3.60
C LEU A 196 -24.36 -2.29 3.80
N THR A 197 -23.16 -2.74 4.19
CA THR A 197 -22.82 -4.16 4.33
C THR A 197 -22.80 -4.62 5.78
N LYS A 198 -23.49 -3.91 6.68
CA LYS A 198 -23.60 -4.30 8.08
C LYS A 198 -24.34 -5.62 8.21
N ASP A 199 -23.81 -6.54 9.00
CA ASP A 199 -24.38 -7.88 9.27
C ASP A 199 -24.55 -8.73 7.99
N VAL A 200 -23.71 -8.49 6.98
CA VAL A 200 -23.72 -9.22 5.70
C VAL A 200 -22.65 -10.30 5.69
N GLU A 201 -23.09 -11.55 5.55
CA GLU A 201 -22.22 -12.70 5.32
C GLU A 201 -21.94 -12.90 3.83
N THR A 202 -20.72 -13.29 3.49
CA THR A 202 -20.23 -13.46 2.11
C THR A 202 -20.00 -14.91 1.70
N ASP A 203 -20.35 -15.88 2.55
CA ASP A 203 -20.19 -17.31 2.26
C ASP A 203 -20.90 -17.71 0.96
N GLY A 204 -20.12 -18.24 0.00
CA GLY A 204 -20.60 -18.68 -1.31
C GLY A 204 -21.02 -17.55 -2.26
N VAL A 205 -20.67 -16.29 -1.96
CA VAL A 205 -20.96 -15.14 -2.82
C VAL A 205 -19.80 -14.89 -3.77
N GLU A 206 -20.06 -15.00 -5.07
CA GLU A 206 -19.06 -14.71 -6.10
C GLU A 206 -18.87 -13.20 -6.30
N VAL A 207 -17.64 -12.81 -6.61
CA VAL A 207 -17.30 -11.44 -7.02
C VAL A 207 -17.91 -11.18 -8.42
N PRO A 208 -18.67 -10.10 -8.61
CA PRO A 208 -19.25 -9.78 -9.91
C PRO A 208 -18.21 -9.67 -11.04
N GLU A 209 -18.52 -10.28 -12.19
CA GLU A 209 -17.63 -10.33 -13.36
C GLU A 209 -17.12 -8.96 -13.83
N PRO A 210 -17.91 -7.86 -13.86
CA PRO A 210 -17.40 -6.55 -14.27
C PRO A 210 -16.22 -6.05 -13.41
N ILE A 211 -16.17 -6.44 -12.14
CA ILE A 211 -15.08 -6.11 -11.22
C ILE A 211 -13.85 -6.96 -11.56
N LEU A 212 -14.04 -8.26 -11.81
CA LEU A 212 -12.96 -9.16 -12.22
C LEU A 212 -12.38 -8.76 -13.58
N ASP A 213 -13.21 -8.38 -14.55
CA ASP A 213 -12.78 -7.92 -15.87
C ASP A 213 -11.96 -6.63 -15.78
N ALA A 214 -12.32 -5.71 -14.88
CA ALA A 214 -11.51 -4.53 -14.62
C ALA A 214 -10.14 -4.90 -14.04
N LEU A 215 -10.06 -5.90 -13.14
CA LEU A 215 -8.79 -6.34 -12.58
C LEU A 215 -7.93 -7.14 -13.57
N ARG A 216 -8.56 -7.91 -14.47
CA ARG A 216 -7.85 -8.65 -15.54
C ARG A 216 -7.26 -7.72 -16.61
N ASP A 217 -7.80 -6.52 -16.73
CA ASP A 217 -7.26 -5.44 -17.55
C ASP A 217 -6.15 -4.70 -16.77
N ASP A 218 -4.95 -5.28 -16.73
CA ASP A 218 -3.73 -4.68 -16.13
C ASP A 218 -3.91 -4.18 -14.67
N LEU A 219 -4.69 -4.90 -13.86
CA LEU A 219 -5.01 -4.50 -12.48
C LEU A 219 -5.62 -3.09 -12.40
N ASN A 220 -6.58 -2.78 -13.28
CA ASN A 220 -7.25 -1.47 -13.31
C ASN A 220 -8.18 -1.25 -12.11
N THR A 221 -7.58 -1.01 -10.95
CA THR A 221 -8.25 -0.74 -9.67
C THR A 221 -9.15 0.49 -9.72
N PRO A 222 -8.86 1.60 -10.42
CA PRO A 222 -9.80 2.72 -10.52
C PRO A 222 -11.13 2.32 -11.16
N LYS A 223 -11.08 1.56 -12.25
CA LYS A 223 -12.29 1.05 -12.93
C LYS A 223 -13.05 0.08 -12.04
N ALA A 224 -12.35 -0.83 -11.37
CA ALA A 224 -12.96 -1.77 -10.44
C ALA A 224 -13.62 -1.08 -9.23
N ILE A 225 -13.02 -0.01 -8.70
CA ILE A 225 -13.62 0.84 -7.65
C ILE A 225 -14.86 1.58 -8.18
N ALA A 226 -14.87 1.99 -9.45
CA ALA A 226 -16.06 2.57 -10.08
C ALA A 226 -17.22 1.55 -10.11
N GLU A 227 -16.93 0.28 -10.41
CA GLU A 227 -17.90 -0.82 -10.36
C GLU A 227 -18.39 -1.10 -8.92
N LEU A 228 -17.49 -1.13 -7.93
CA LEU A 228 -17.86 -1.19 -6.50
C LEU A 228 -18.80 -0.05 -6.10
N ASN A 229 -18.52 1.17 -6.56
CA ASN A 229 -19.38 2.33 -6.31
C ASN A 229 -20.77 2.20 -6.97
N SER A 230 -20.84 1.63 -8.17
CA SER A 230 -22.11 1.32 -8.84
C SER A 230 -22.89 0.25 -8.08
N LEU A 231 -22.20 -0.76 -7.56
CA LEU A 231 -22.78 -1.81 -6.73
C LEU A 231 -23.29 -1.26 -5.40
N ALA A 232 -22.54 -0.35 -4.75
CA ALA A 232 -22.95 0.34 -3.54
C ALA A 232 -24.18 1.24 -3.72
N LYS A 233 -24.46 1.74 -4.93
CA LYS A 233 -25.72 2.43 -5.23
C LYS A 233 -26.90 1.45 -5.26
N LYS A 234 -26.72 0.25 -5.82
CA LYS A 234 -27.76 -0.80 -5.86
C LYS A 234 -28.02 -1.38 -4.46
N ALA A 235 -26.96 -1.60 -3.70
CA ALA A 235 -26.98 -2.16 -2.35
C ALA A 235 -27.85 -1.38 -1.34
N VAL A 236 -28.22 -0.13 -1.63
CA VAL A 236 -29.16 0.64 -0.81
C VAL A 236 -30.49 -0.10 -0.64
N ASN A 237 -30.97 -0.77 -1.69
CA ASN A 237 -32.29 -1.41 -1.72
C ASN A 237 -32.26 -2.89 -2.13
N ASP A 238 -31.07 -3.49 -2.26
CA ASP A 238 -30.89 -4.85 -2.77
C ASP A 238 -29.87 -5.63 -1.92
N ASP A 239 -30.34 -6.64 -1.20
CA ASP A 239 -29.52 -7.47 -0.32
C ASP A 239 -28.50 -8.34 -1.08
N THR A 240 -28.80 -8.73 -2.32
CA THR A 240 -27.84 -9.43 -3.17
C THR A 240 -26.69 -8.50 -3.53
N ALA A 241 -26.99 -7.25 -3.86
CA ALA A 241 -25.98 -6.24 -4.14
C ALA A 241 -25.14 -5.90 -2.89
N LYS A 242 -25.70 -5.93 -1.68
CA LYS A 242 -24.93 -5.79 -0.43
C LYS A 242 -23.91 -6.91 -0.26
N LYS A 243 -24.34 -8.17 -0.45
CA LYS A 243 -23.46 -9.35 -0.39
C LYS A 243 -22.35 -9.29 -1.41
N GLN A 244 -22.68 -8.98 -2.66
CA GLN A 244 -21.70 -8.83 -3.73
C GLN A 244 -20.74 -7.67 -3.47
N LEU A 245 -21.22 -6.54 -2.91
CA LEU A 245 -20.36 -5.41 -2.53
C LEU A 245 -19.33 -5.83 -1.49
N LYS A 246 -19.77 -6.51 -0.43
CA LYS A 246 -18.88 -6.99 0.63
C LYS A 246 -17.84 -7.98 0.08
N ALA A 247 -18.28 -8.99 -0.66
CA ALA A 247 -17.40 -10.00 -1.25
C ALA A 247 -16.36 -9.36 -2.19
N ALA A 248 -16.79 -8.45 -3.06
CA ALA A 248 -15.91 -7.73 -3.96
C ALA A 248 -14.95 -6.79 -3.22
N ALA A 249 -15.42 -6.07 -2.19
CA ALA A 249 -14.57 -5.20 -1.38
C ALA A 249 -13.50 -5.99 -0.61
N ASN A 250 -13.82 -7.19 -0.13
CA ASN A 250 -12.85 -8.07 0.54
C ASN A 250 -11.71 -8.50 -0.40
N LEU A 251 -11.94 -8.62 -1.72
CA LEU A 251 -10.87 -8.87 -2.70
C LEU A 251 -9.82 -7.74 -2.73
N PHE A 252 -10.20 -6.51 -2.35
CA PHE A 252 -9.30 -5.35 -2.26
C PHE A 252 -8.67 -5.21 -0.86
N GLY A 253 -8.93 -6.14 0.06
CA GLY A 253 -8.47 -6.07 1.45
C GLY A 253 -9.08 -4.88 2.21
N VAL A 254 -10.34 -4.57 1.92
CA VAL A 254 -11.15 -3.57 2.65
C VAL A 254 -12.49 -4.18 3.06
N LEU A 255 -13.17 -3.54 4.01
CA LEU A 255 -14.29 -4.11 4.74
C LEU A 255 -13.91 -5.40 5.46
N GLU A 256 -12.69 -5.51 6.02
CA GLU A 256 -12.26 -6.71 6.75
C GLU A 256 -12.62 -6.62 8.24
N GLN A 257 -12.66 -5.41 8.79
CA GLN A 257 -13.10 -5.19 10.17
C GLN A 257 -14.60 -5.45 10.34
N SER A 258 -15.02 -5.62 11.60
CA SER A 258 -16.43 -5.55 11.95
C SER A 258 -16.95 -4.10 11.86
N TYR A 259 -18.27 -3.94 11.73
CA TYR A 259 -18.91 -2.62 11.74
C TYR A 259 -18.57 -1.84 13.03
N ASP A 260 -18.58 -2.51 14.18
CA ASP A 260 -18.30 -1.85 15.47
C ASP A 260 -16.82 -1.49 15.63
N GLU A 261 -15.88 -2.29 15.11
CA GLU A 261 -14.44 -1.94 15.10
C GLU A 261 -14.17 -0.76 14.18
N TRP A 262 -14.73 -0.76 12.97
CA TRP A 262 -14.53 0.32 12.01
C TRP A 262 -15.00 1.65 12.57
N PHE A 263 -16.20 1.68 13.16
CA PHE A 263 -16.76 2.90 13.75
C PHE A 263 -16.40 3.08 15.23
N ARG A 264 -15.40 2.36 15.72
CA ARG A 264 -14.89 2.56 17.07
C ARG A 264 -14.22 3.93 17.13
N ASN A 265 -14.75 4.81 17.97
CA ASN A 265 -14.20 6.14 18.17
C ASN A 265 -12.91 6.03 19.01
N THR A 266 -11.76 6.17 18.37
CA THR A 266 -10.43 6.17 19.01
C THR A 266 -10.00 7.57 19.48
N ASP A 267 -10.76 8.62 19.16
CA ASP A 267 -10.41 10.02 19.44
C ASP A 267 -10.82 10.49 20.85
N LEU A 268 -11.50 9.66 21.65
CA LEU A 268 -11.84 9.97 23.03
C LEU A 268 -10.63 9.77 23.96
N LYS A 269 -9.59 10.60 23.79
CA LYS A 269 -8.58 10.82 24.84
C LYS A 269 -9.21 11.67 25.94
N LEU A 270 -9.86 11.03 26.92
CA LEU A 270 -10.30 11.73 28.13
C LEU A 270 -9.04 12.16 28.92
N ASN A 271 -8.74 13.45 28.94
CA ASN A 271 -7.70 14.03 29.80
C ASN A 271 -8.20 14.01 31.26
N VAL A 272 -8.10 12.85 31.91
CA VAL A 272 -8.25 12.78 33.37
C VAL A 272 -6.94 13.35 33.94
N GLY A 273 -7.00 14.52 34.57
CA GLY A 273 -5.86 15.36 34.98
C GLY A 273 -4.94 14.75 36.06
N ILE A 274 -4.47 13.52 35.87
CA ILE A 274 -3.62 12.77 36.80
C ILE A 274 -2.51 12.05 36.02
N GLY A 275 -1.86 12.68 35.05
CA GLY A 275 -0.57 12.22 34.48
C GLY A 275 -0.49 10.77 33.95
N ILE A 276 -1.61 10.09 33.81
CA ILE A 276 -1.77 8.73 33.30
C ILE A 276 -2.73 8.87 32.13
N SER A 277 -2.21 8.72 30.92
CA SER A 277 -3.04 8.47 29.74
C SER A 277 -3.69 7.10 29.90
N VAL A 278 -4.85 7.07 30.54
CA VAL A 278 -5.74 5.91 30.49
C VAL A 278 -6.53 6.05 29.20
N GLU A 279 -6.48 5.04 28.32
CA GLU A 279 -7.50 4.88 27.28
C GLU A 279 -8.83 4.63 28.01
N VAL A 280 -9.58 5.70 28.29
CA VAL A 280 -10.89 5.57 28.93
C VAL A 280 -11.89 5.23 27.84
N GLU A 281 -12.13 3.93 27.72
CA GLU A 281 -13.18 3.33 26.93
C GLU A 281 -14.56 3.78 27.45
N VAL A 282 -15.21 4.72 26.76
CA VAL A 282 -16.66 4.93 26.90
C VAL A 282 -17.31 4.61 25.57
N ILE A 283 -17.34 3.32 25.25
CA ILE A 283 -18.23 2.79 24.23
C ILE A 283 -19.42 2.23 24.98
N TYR A 284 -20.53 2.96 25.01
CA TYR A 284 -21.78 2.34 25.40
C TYR A 284 -22.08 1.20 24.42
N GLY A 285 -22.14 -0.02 24.94
CA GLY A 285 -22.63 -1.16 24.17
C GLY A 285 -24.03 -0.86 23.63
N THR A 286 -24.40 -1.53 22.54
CA THR A 286 -25.74 -1.43 21.93
C THR A 286 -26.91 -1.43 22.94
N PRO A 287 -26.88 -2.17 24.07
CA PRO A 287 -27.94 -2.11 25.08
C PRO A 287 -28.12 -0.74 25.74
N HIS A 288 -27.02 -0.03 26.05
CA HIS A 288 -27.08 1.26 26.72
C HIS A 288 -27.52 2.38 25.76
N ILE A 289 -27.10 2.33 24.50
CA ILE A 289 -27.60 3.23 23.45
C ILE A 289 -29.12 3.07 23.28
N LYS A 290 -29.60 1.82 23.24
CA LYS A 290 -31.05 1.53 23.17
C LYS A 290 -31.80 2.06 24.38
N GLN A 291 -31.21 2.01 25.58
CA GLN A 291 -31.81 2.57 26.79
C GLN A 291 -31.91 4.09 26.73
N LEU A 292 -30.84 4.79 26.34
CA LEU A 292 -30.85 6.25 26.15
C LEU A 292 -31.86 6.70 25.09
N ILE A 293 -31.99 5.95 23.99
CA ILE A 293 -33.01 6.23 22.96
C ILE A 293 -34.42 6.10 23.55
N LYS A 294 -34.67 5.07 24.38
CA LYS A 294 -35.95 4.89 25.05
C LYS A 294 -36.24 6.04 26.03
N GLU A 295 -35.26 6.43 26.84
CA GLU A 295 -35.37 7.57 27.77
C GLU A 295 -35.63 8.87 27.02
N ARG A 296 -34.95 9.12 25.89
CA ARG A 296 -35.20 10.27 25.03
C ARG A 296 -36.62 10.26 24.46
N ALA A 297 -37.14 9.10 24.04
CA ALA A 297 -38.51 8.98 23.55
C ALA A 297 -39.53 9.30 24.65
N GLU A 298 -39.29 8.85 25.88
CA GLU A 298 -40.11 9.17 27.05
C GLU A 298 -40.04 10.67 27.40
N ALA A 299 -38.86 11.28 27.37
CA ALA A 299 -38.67 12.72 27.57
C ALA A 299 -39.45 13.55 26.53
N LYS A 300 -39.35 13.20 25.24
CA LYS A 300 -40.15 13.84 24.17
C LYS A 300 -41.65 13.68 24.40
N LYS A 301 -42.11 12.50 24.84
CA LYS A 301 -43.53 12.24 25.16
C LYS A 301 -44.02 13.09 26.33
N ASN A 302 -43.17 13.31 27.33
CA ASN A 302 -43.45 14.13 28.50
C ASN A 302 -43.22 15.64 28.25
N LYS A 303 -42.88 16.05 27.01
CA LYS A 303 -42.52 17.42 26.61
C LYS A 303 -41.28 17.98 27.34
N ASP A 304 -40.43 17.11 27.86
CA ASP A 304 -39.11 17.48 28.39
C ASP A 304 -38.09 17.51 27.24
N PHE A 305 -38.13 18.61 26.49
CA PHE A 305 -37.24 18.80 25.34
C PHE A 305 -35.79 19.02 25.77
N THR A 306 -35.55 19.57 26.96
CA THR A 306 -34.22 19.76 27.52
C THR A 306 -33.53 18.41 27.73
N ARG A 307 -34.18 17.47 28.43
CA ARG A 307 -33.61 16.13 28.63
C ARG A 307 -33.43 15.37 27.32
N ALA A 308 -34.36 15.54 26.37
CA ALA A 308 -34.24 14.91 25.06
C ALA A 308 -33.06 15.44 24.23
N ASP A 309 -32.72 16.73 24.38
CA ASP A 309 -31.56 17.34 23.75
C ASP A 309 -30.26 17.00 24.47
N GLU A 310 -30.24 16.93 25.80
CA GLU A 310 -29.10 16.42 26.57
C GLU A 310 -28.70 15.03 26.08
N ILE A 311 -29.64 14.08 26.04
CA ILE A 311 -29.36 12.71 25.58
C ILE A 311 -28.86 12.69 24.13
N ARG A 312 -29.42 13.56 23.26
CA ARG A 312 -28.97 13.66 21.86
C ARG A 312 -27.53 14.18 21.78
N ASN A 313 -27.18 15.18 22.58
CA ASN A 313 -25.86 15.77 22.61
C ASN A 313 -24.84 14.79 23.22
N ASP A 314 -25.18 14.13 24.34
CA ASP A 314 -24.36 13.11 24.97
C ASP A 314 -24.02 11.98 23.98
N LEU A 315 -25.02 11.51 23.23
CA LEU A 315 -24.80 10.49 22.19
C LEU A 315 -23.98 11.04 21.02
N ALA A 316 -24.19 12.29 20.61
CA ALA A 316 -23.41 12.91 19.53
C ALA A 316 -21.94 13.12 19.90
N GLU A 317 -21.63 13.49 21.14
CA GLU A 317 -20.27 13.61 21.69
C GLU A 317 -19.54 12.27 21.68
N GLN A 318 -20.27 11.16 21.76
CA GLN A 318 -19.74 9.81 21.67
C GLN A 318 -19.68 9.27 20.23
N GLY A 319 -19.95 10.12 19.24
CA GLY A 319 -19.95 9.72 17.84
C GLY A 319 -21.18 8.92 17.44
N ILE A 320 -22.34 9.12 18.07
CA ILE A 320 -23.60 8.48 17.67
C ILE A 320 -24.56 9.54 17.12
N ALA A 321 -25.00 9.36 15.89
CA ALA A 321 -26.04 10.17 15.27
C ALA A 321 -27.41 9.51 15.48
N LEU A 322 -28.38 10.26 16.01
CA LEU A 322 -29.78 9.84 16.07
C LEU A 322 -30.52 10.28 14.80
N LEU A 323 -31.29 9.36 14.22
CA LEU A 323 -32.09 9.56 13.01
C LEU A 323 -33.57 9.34 13.37
N ASP A 324 -34.32 10.44 13.51
CA ASP A 324 -35.75 10.40 13.80
C ASP A 324 -36.53 10.14 12.49
N GLY A 325 -37.26 9.02 12.42
CA GLY A 325 -38.13 8.63 11.31
C GLY A 325 -39.59 8.42 11.72
N PRO A 326 -40.51 8.18 10.77
CA PRO A 326 -41.93 7.95 11.04
C PRO A 326 -42.18 6.70 11.90
N ASP A 327 -41.32 5.69 11.81
CA ASP A 327 -41.41 4.44 12.58
C ASP A 327 -40.61 4.47 13.91
N GLY A 328 -40.03 5.62 14.27
CA GLY A 328 -39.27 5.82 15.51
C GLY A 328 -37.85 6.36 15.29
N THR A 329 -37.07 6.41 16.37
CA THR A 329 -35.67 6.85 16.34
C THR A 329 -34.74 5.66 16.05
N THR A 330 -33.99 5.74 14.96
CA THR A 330 -32.83 4.87 14.67
C THR A 330 -31.53 5.60 14.98
N TRP A 331 -30.40 4.90 14.92
CA TRP A 331 -29.10 5.51 15.21
C TRP A 331 -27.99 4.91 14.33
N GLU A 332 -26.95 5.69 14.10
CA GLU A 332 -25.72 5.26 13.43
C GLU A 332 -24.49 5.78 14.16
N ARG A 333 -23.37 5.06 14.07
CA ARG A 333 -22.07 5.56 14.52
C ARG A 333 -21.49 6.51 13.46
N LYS A 334 -20.84 7.58 13.90
CA LYS A 334 -20.22 8.61 13.06
C LYS A 334 -18.78 8.27 12.72
#